data_AF-A0A7C2HUK8-F1
#
_entry.id   AF-A0A7C2HUK8-F1
#
_cell.length_a   1.000
_cell.length_b   1.000
_cell.length_c   1.000
_cell.angle_alpha   90.00
_cell.angle_beta   90.00
_cell.angle_gamma   90.00
#
_symmetry.space_group_name_H-M   'P 1'
#
loop_
_entity.id
_entity.type
_entity.pdbx_description
1 polymer ?
#
loop_
_entity_poly.entity_id
_entity_poly.type
_entity_poly.pdbx_seq_one_letter_code
_entity_poly.pdbx_strand_id
1 'polypeptide(L)'
;MRRPRIGIRSRSAPVPVAEGTLASHRLGLAFTRALDSVGGVPVVLTAVEGHEEEDAFEPIGAVDGILLSGLTDIHPATYGQALDREWIHDLDTSRDRPELALLARARGAGPPILGVHRDLRLLNAAYVGALDQHPAPFALGTLRHPEQTARREATLRMDRALVEAAGRRHG
;
A
#
# COMPACT_ATOMS: atom_id res chain seq x y z
N MET A 1 18.03 -9.25 -18.42
CA MET A 1 17.92 -8.53 -17.13
C MET A 1 16.96 -9.27 -16.22
N ARG A 2 17.23 -9.33 -14.90
CA ARG A 2 16.32 -9.94 -13.92
C ARG A 2 15.06 -9.08 -13.78
N ARG A 3 13.88 -9.70 -13.70
CA ARG A 3 12.62 -8.99 -13.39
C ARG A 3 12.70 -8.32 -12.00
N PRO A 4 12.28 -7.05 -11.85
CA PRO A 4 12.33 -6.35 -10.56
C PRO A 4 11.40 -6.97 -9.51
N ARG A 5 11.88 -7.14 -8.28
CA ARG A 5 11.11 -7.61 -7.12
C ARG A 5 10.32 -6.44 -6.54
N ILE A 6 9.01 -6.55 -6.48
CA ILE A 6 8.13 -5.51 -5.95
C ILE A 6 7.51 -6.00 -4.65
N GLY A 7 7.90 -5.40 -3.53
CA GLY A 7 7.36 -5.68 -2.21
C GLY A 7 5.94 -5.14 -2.07
N ILE A 8 5.00 -5.96 -1.60
CA ILE A 8 3.59 -5.58 -1.40
C ILE A 8 3.22 -5.83 0.05
N ARG A 9 2.84 -4.76 0.76
CA ARG A 9 2.53 -4.85 2.19
C ARG A 9 1.17 -5.50 2.41
N SER A 10 1.16 -6.71 2.97
CA SER A 10 -0.05 -7.44 3.35
C SER A 10 -0.69 -6.88 4.62
N ARG A 11 -1.99 -7.11 4.81
CA ARG A 11 -2.69 -6.71 6.04
C ARG A 11 -2.96 -7.90 6.95
N SER A 12 -2.86 -7.72 8.26
CA SER A 12 -3.39 -8.69 9.22
C SER A 12 -4.91 -8.58 9.23
N ALA A 13 -5.60 -9.71 9.15
CA ALA A 13 -7.04 -9.78 9.29
C ALA A 13 -7.47 -11.19 9.73
N PRO A 14 -8.55 -11.30 10.52
CA PRO A 14 -9.17 -12.59 10.79
C PRO A 14 -9.70 -13.22 9.49
N VAL A 15 -9.45 -14.51 9.32
CA VAL A 15 -10.00 -15.32 8.23
C VAL A 15 -10.83 -16.46 8.84
N PRO A 16 -12.12 -16.61 8.47
CA PRO A 16 -12.91 -17.76 8.86
C PRO A 16 -12.29 -19.06 8.32
N VAL A 17 -12.14 -20.04 9.18
CA VAL A 17 -11.69 -21.41 8.88
C VAL A 17 -12.67 -22.41 9.51
N ALA A 18 -12.56 -23.70 9.18
CA ALA A 18 -13.50 -24.70 9.69
C ALA A 18 -13.55 -24.73 11.24
N GLU A 19 -12.42 -24.48 11.89
CA GLU A 19 -12.24 -24.48 13.34
C GLU A 19 -12.48 -23.10 14.00
N GLY A 20 -13.03 -22.12 13.26
CA GLY A 20 -13.34 -20.79 13.78
C GLY A 20 -12.69 -19.67 12.97
N THR A 21 -11.76 -18.94 13.57
CA THR A 21 -11.10 -17.80 12.92
C THR A 21 -9.60 -17.84 13.17
N LEU A 22 -8.83 -17.66 12.10
CA LEU A 22 -7.37 -17.63 12.13
C LEU A 22 -6.88 -16.21 11.84
N ALA A 23 -6.00 -15.68 12.68
CA ALA A 23 -5.27 -14.46 12.36
C ALA A 23 -4.37 -14.74 11.14
N SER A 24 -4.49 -13.93 10.09
CA SER A 24 -3.81 -14.19 8.81
C SER A 24 -3.35 -12.91 8.13
N HIS A 25 -2.24 -13.00 7.42
CA HIS A 25 -1.85 -11.96 6.46
C HIS A 25 -2.63 -12.15 5.15
N ARG A 26 -3.29 -11.09 4.69
CA ARG A 26 -4.12 -11.09 3.49
C ARG A 26 -3.64 -10.06 2.49
N LEU A 27 -3.70 -10.44 1.22
CA LEU A 27 -3.48 -9.56 0.07
C LEU A 27 -4.46 -9.94 -1.04
N GLY A 28 -5.05 -8.93 -1.70
CA GLY A 28 -5.88 -9.17 -2.86
C GLY A 28 -5.05 -9.70 -4.03
N LEU A 29 -5.49 -10.80 -4.66
CA LEU A 29 -4.80 -11.40 -5.81
C LEU A 29 -4.64 -10.45 -7.00
N ALA A 30 -5.47 -9.40 -7.10
CA ALA A 30 -5.36 -8.40 -8.15
C ALA A 30 -4.00 -7.68 -8.13
N PHE A 31 -3.43 -7.41 -6.96
CA PHE A 31 -2.13 -6.72 -6.84
C PHE A 31 -0.99 -7.56 -7.41
N THR A 32 -0.93 -8.84 -7.02
CA THR A 32 0.14 -9.74 -7.50
C THR A 32 0.01 -10.02 -8.99
N ARG A 33 -1.21 -10.21 -9.49
CA ARG A 33 -1.49 -10.42 -10.93
C ARG A 33 -1.16 -9.19 -11.76
N ALA A 34 -1.50 -8.00 -11.29
CA ALA A 34 -1.22 -6.76 -12.02
C ALA A 34 0.29 -6.55 -12.19
N LEU A 35 1.06 -6.67 -11.11
CA LEU A 35 2.53 -6.56 -11.14
C LEU A 35 3.18 -7.61 -12.04
N ASP A 36 2.74 -8.87 -11.95
CA ASP A 36 3.24 -9.94 -12.82
C ASP A 36 2.99 -9.62 -14.30
N SER A 37 1.79 -9.11 -14.63
CA SER A 37 1.41 -8.77 -16.01
C SER A 37 2.23 -7.61 -16.64
N VAL A 38 2.88 -6.79 -15.81
CA VAL A 38 3.76 -5.70 -16.28
C VAL A 38 5.25 -6.01 -16.05
N GLY A 39 5.60 -7.27 -15.74
CA GLY A 39 6.98 -7.75 -15.67
C GLY A 39 7.64 -7.66 -14.29
N GLY A 40 6.93 -7.21 -13.24
CA GLY A 40 7.42 -7.22 -11.86
C GLY A 40 7.25 -8.59 -11.19
N VAL A 41 8.11 -8.94 -10.24
CA VAL A 41 8.00 -10.14 -9.40
C VAL A 41 7.39 -9.73 -8.06
N PRO A 42 6.12 -10.07 -7.78
CA PRO A 42 5.49 -9.70 -6.52
C PRO A 42 6.14 -10.45 -5.34
N VAL A 43 6.49 -9.73 -4.29
CA VAL A 43 6.99 -10.25 -3.01
C VAL A 43 6.05 -9.77 -1.91
N VAL A 44 5.42 -10.68 -1.18
CA VAL A 44 4.51 -10.28 -0.10
C VAL A 44 5.33 -9.93 1.13
N LEU A 45 5.15 -8.71 1.63
CA LEU A 45 5.75 -8.22 2.87
C LEU A 45 4.73 -8.34 3.99
N THR A 46 5.12 -9.02 5.08
CA THR A 46 4.31 -9.20 6.28
C THR A 46 4.84 -8.31 7.39
N ALA A 47 3.94 -7.69 8.14
CA ALA A 47 4.30 -7.06 9.42
C ALA A 47 4.09 -8.10 10.52
N VAL A 48 5.10 -8.35 11.34
CA VAL A 48 4.95 -9.21 12.51
C VAL A 48 4.54 -8.33 13.69
N GLU A 49 3.44 -8.68 14.37
CA GLU A 49 2.98 -7.94 15.55
C GLU A 49 4.05 -7.99 16.66
N GLY A 50 4.29 -6.85 17.31
CA GLY A 50 5.28 -6.73 18.40
C GLY A 50 6.72 -6.51 17.95
N HIS A 51 7.01 -6.50 16.65
CA HIS A 51 8.27 -6.00 16.13
C HIS A 51 8.28 -4.46 16.14
N GLU A 52 9.39 -3.87 16.61
CA GLU A 52 9.60 -2.43 16.65
C GLU A 52 9.73 -1.85 15.23
N GLU A 53 9.58 -0.52 15.09
CA GLU A 53 9.62 0.20 13.81
C GLU A 53 10.91 -0.07 12.98
N GLU A 54 11.99 -0.52 13.62
CA GLU A 54 13.28 -0.83 13.00
C GLU A 54 13.30 -2.16 12.23
N ASP A 55 12.51 -3.15 12.64
CA ASP A 55 12.42 -4.46 11.97
C ASP A 55 11.56 -4.42 10.70
N ALA A 56 10.66 -3.44 10.61
CA ALA A 56 9.89 -3.18 9.39
C ALA A 56 10.78 -2.82 8.18
N PHE A 57 12.06 -2.51 8.42
CA PHE A 57 13.04 -2.11 7.41
C PHE A 57 13.79 -3.29 6.76
N GLU A 58 13.99 -4.41 7.47
CA GLU A 58 14.74 -5.57 6.96
C GLU A 58 14.26 -6.01 5.55
N PRO A 59 12.95 -6.06 5.25
CA PRO A 59 12.47 -6.48 3.93
C PRO A 59 12.74 -5.48 2.81
N ILE A 60 13.02 -4.20 3.10
CA ILE A 60 13.23 -3.16 2.07
C ILE A 60 14.47 -3.45 1.23
N GLY A 61 15.55 -3.95 1.85
CA GLY A 61 16.76 -4.34 1.11
C GLY A 61 16.56 -5.55 0.19
N ALA A 62 15.51 -6.32 0.42
CA ALA A 62 15.19 -7.51 -0.37
C ALA A 62 14.31 -7.23 -1.60
N VAL A 63 13.87 -5.98 -1.80
CA VAL A 63 12.99 -5.60 -2.90
C VAL A 63 13.53 -4.41 -3.68
N ASP A 64 13.15 -4.33 -4.95
CA ASP A 64 13.63 -3.34 -5.90
C ASP A 64 12.62 -2.16 -6.01
N GLY A 65 11.39 -2.35 -5.55
CA GLY A 65 10.28 -1.39 -5.51
C GLY A 65 9.26 -1.78 -4.42
N ILE A 66 8.44 -0.84 -3.94
CA ILE A 66 7.39 -1.12 -2.95
C ILE A 66 6.03 -0.63 -3.47
N LEU A 67 5.02 -1.48 -3.35
CA LEU A 67 3.62 -1.16 -3.54
C LEU A 67 2.89 -1.20 -2.19
N LEU A 68 2.38 -0.06 -1.75
CA LEU A 68 1.50 0.00 -0.60
C LEU A 68 0.06 -0.31 -1.04
N SER A 69 -0.58 -1.25 -0.34
CA SER A 69 -1.97 -1.66 -0.56
C SER A 69 -2.80 -1.47 0.71
N GLY A 70 -3.29 -0.26 0.90
CA GLY A 70 -4.16 0.18 1.97
C GLY A 70 -5.61 0.25 1.50
N LEU A 71 -6.51 -0.41 2.24
CA LEU A 71 -7.96 -0.40 2.01
C LEU A 71 -8.75 0.22 3.18
N THR A 72 -8.06 0.58 4.26
CA THR A 72 -8.61 1.20 5.48
C THR A 72 -8.37 2.71 5.46
N ASP A 73 -8.97 3.51 6.32
CA ASP A 73 -8.59 4.93 6.44
C ASP A 73 -7.29 5.11 7.25
N ILE A 74 -6.72 6.31 7.19
CA ILE A 74 -5.56 6.73 8.00
C ILE A 74 -6.10 7.52 9.19
N HIS A 75 -5.66 7.18 10.40
CA HIS A 75 -6.10 7.89 11.59
C HIS A 75 -5.66 9.36 11.56
N PRO A 76 -6.52 10.36 11.83
CA PRO A 76 -6.16 11.77 11.72
C PRO A 76 -4.99 12.23 12.61
N ALA A 77 -4.84 11.61 13.78
CA ALA A 77 -3.66 11.81 14.63
C ALA A 77 -2.33 11.54 13.90
N THR A 78 -2.31 10.67 12.89
CA THR A 78 -1.15 10.34 12.06
C THR A 78 -0.64 11.54 11.25
N TYR A 79 -1.50 12.53 10.99
CA TYR A 79 -1.16 13.80 10.33
C TYR A 79 -1.56 15.02 11.16
N GLY A 80 -1.61 14.88 12.49
CA GLY A 80 -1.76 16.00 13.41
C GLY A 80 -3.14 16.66 13.43
N GLN A 81 -4.19 16.00 12.92
CA GLN A 81 -5.56 16.52 12.93
C GLN A 81 -6.46 15.79 13.93
N ALA A 82 -7.51 16.48 14.39
CA ALA A 82 -8.55 15.89 15.21
C ALA A 82 -9.43 14.95 14.38
N LEU A 83 -10.00 13.94 15.03
CA LEU A 83 -10.88 12.95 14.41
C LEU A 83 -12.22 13.59 14.04
N ASP A 84 -12.55 13.64 12.74
CA ASP A 84 -13.91 13.89 12.28
C ASP A 84 -14.68 12.56 12.18
N ARG A 85 -15.72 12.39 13.01
CA ARG A 85 -16.42 11.11 13.17
C ARG A 85 -17.37 10.78 12.02
N GLU A 86 -17.71 11.75 11.17
CA GLU A 86 -18.73 11.55 10.13
C GLU A 86 -18.21 10.79 8.89
N TRP A 87 -16.89 10.75 8.66
CA TRP A 87 -16.34 10.36 7.35
C TRP A 87 -15.24 9.30 7.37
N ILE A 88 -14.98 8.70 8.53
CA ILE A 88 -13.94 7.69 8.66
C ILE A 88 -14.53 6.30 8.78
N HIS A 89 -14.12 5.43 7.85
CA HIS A 89 -14.53 4.04 7.82
C HIS A 89 -13.30 3.15 8.02
N ASP A 90 -13.38 2.24 9.00
CA ASP A 90 -12.38 1.18 9.24
C ASP A 90 -10.95 1.73 9.47
N LEU A 91 -10.66 2.10 10.72
CA LEU A 91 -9.34 2.59 11.14
C LEU A 91 -8.43 1.42 11.52
N ASP A 92 -7.25 1.38 10.92
CA ASP A 92 -6.21 0.40 11.26
C ASP A 92 -4.93 1.12 11.70
N THR A 93 -4.96 1.64 12.93
CA THR A 93 -3.84 2.37 13.53
C THR A 93 -2.58 1.52 13.67
N SER A 94 -2.72 0.20 13.67
CA SER A 94 -1.58 -0.73 13.70
C SER A 94 -0.72 -0.64 12.43
N ARG A 95 -1.28 -0.10 11.33
CA ARG A 95 -0.59 0.06 10.05
C ARG A 95 0.05 1.43 9.87
N ASP A 96 -0.57 2.46 10.43
CA ASP A 96 -0.18 3.86 10.20
C ASP A 96 1.28 4.13 10.56
N ARG A 97 1.69 3.78 11.79
CA ARG A 97 3.05 4.06 12.26
C ARG A 97 4.11 3.27 11.49
N PRO A 98 3.99 1.93 11.30
CA PRO A 98 4.96 1.19 10.53
C PRO A 98 5.06 1.64 9.06
N GLU A 99 3.93 1.98 8.42
CA GLU A 99 3.94 2.48 7.04
C GLU A 99 4.52 3.89 6.93
N LEU A 100 4.28 4.78 7.90
CA LEU A 100 4.97 6.07 7.96
C LEU A 100 6.48 5.90 8.17
N ALA A 101 6.90 5.01 9.07
CA ALA A 101 8.31 4.72 9.30
C ALA A 101 8.97 4.17 8.03
N LEU A 102 8.29 3.26 7.33
CA LEU A 102 8.69 2.74 6.02
C LEU A 102 8.87 3.88 4.99
N LEU A 103 7.89 4.77 4.87
CA LEU A 103 7.93 5.91 3.95
C LEU A 103 9.07 6.89 4.30
N ALA A 104 9.22 7.22 5.59
CA ALA A 104 10.26 8.11 6.08
C ALA A 104 11.67 7.54 5.80
N ARG A 105 11.85 6.23 5.96
CA ARG A 105 13.13 5.56 5.68
C ARG A 105 13.40 5.34 4.20
N ALA A 106 12.37 5.15 3.39
CA ALA A 106 12.51 5.10 1.94
C ALA A 106 12.85 6.48 1.32
N ARG A 107 12.60 7.57 2.05
CA ARG A 107 12.92 8.95 1.66
C ARG A 107 14.45 9.16 1.62
N GLY A 108 15.04 8.93 0.45
CA GLY A 108 16.49 9.03 0.22
C GLY A 108 16.94 8.09 -0.91
N ALA A 109 17.74 7.09 -0.57
CA ALA A 109 18.25 6.07 -1.50
C ALA A 109 17.42 4.77 -1.52
N GLY A 110 16.24 4.75 -0.88
CA GLY A 110 15.34 3.60 -0.83
C GLY A 110 14.72 3.25 -2.19
N PRO A 111 14.07 2.08 -2.31
CA PRO A 111 13.37 1.69 -3.53
C PRO A 111 12.21 2.65 -3.83
N PRO A 112 11.83 2.84 -5.11
CA PRO A 112 10.63 3.59 -5.47
C PRO A 112 9.40 3.00 -4.80
N ILE A 113 8.53 3.89 -4.28
CA ILE A 113 7.28 3.51 -3.61
C ILE A 113 6.10 4.03 -4.41
N LEU A 114 5.13 3.15 -4.64
CA LEU A 114 3.81 3.51 -5.14
C LEU A 114 2.75 3.22 -4.08
N GLY A 115 1.96 4.23 -3.74
CA GLY A 115 0.74 4.05 -2.94
C GLY A 115 -0.48 3.91 -3.85
N VAL A 116 -1.44 3.07 -3.46
CA VAL A 116 -2.73 2.97 -4.13
C VAL A 116 -3.83 3.41 -3.17
N HIS A 117 -4.81 4.17 -3.68
CA HIS A 117 -6.00 4.59 -2.91
C HIS A 117 -5.64 5.33 -1.62
N ARG A 118 -5.81 4.68 -0.46
CA ARG A 118 -5.44 5.19 0.85
C ARG A 118 -3.98 5.62 0.89
N ASP A 119 -3.08 4.87 0.27
CA ASP A 119 -1.66 5.11 0.46
C ASP A 119 -1.16 6.28 -0.39
N LEU A 120 -1.94 6.74 -1.39
CA LEU A 120 -1.72 8.06 -2.01
C LEU A 120 -1.95 9.18 -0.99
N ARG A 121 -2.96 9.01 -0.11
CA ARG A 121 -3.20 9.94 1.00
C ARG A 121 -2.08 9.81 2.05
N LEU A 122 -1.63 8.59 2.36
CA LEU A 122 -0.52 8.40 3.30
C LEU A 122 0.78 9.04 2.78
N LEU A 123 1.06 8.89 1.48
CA LEU A 123 2.16 9.59 0.82
C LEU A 123 2.00 11.12 0.93
N ASN A 124 0.82 11.68 0.65
CA ASN A 124 0.58 13.11 0.84
C ASN A 124 0.77 13.56 2.31
N ALA A 125 0.31 12.79 3.29
CA ALA A 125 0.56 13.05 4.70
C ALA A 125 2.07 13.03 5.02
N ALA A 126 2.80 12.03 4.53
CA ALA A 126 4.23 11.87 4.80
C ALA A 126 5.12 12.93 4.12
N TYR A 127 4.73 13.39 2.91
CA TYR A 127 5.53 14.31 2.10
C TYR A 127 5.09 15.77 2.20
N VAL A 128 3.80 16.03 2.45
CA VAL A 128 3.19 17.37 2.41
C VAL A 128 2.58 17.78 3.77
N GLY A 129 2.30 16.82 4.66
CA GLY A 129 1.94 17.09 6.06
C GLY A 129 0.45 17.38 6.33
N ALA A 130 -0.41 17.35 5.33
CA ALA A 130 -1.85 17.60 5.51
C ALA A 130 -2.71 16.70 4.61
N LEU A 131 -3.87 16.30 5.12
CA LEU A 131 -4.89 15.56 4.38
C LEU A 131 -6.25 16.23 4.52
N ASP A 132 -7.02 16.19 3.45
CA ASP A 132 -8.46 16.38 3.50
C ASP A 132 -9.10 15.10 4.04
N GLN A 133 -9.82 15.21 5.16
CA GLN A 133 -10.58 14.11 5.78
C GLN A 133 -11.86 13.77 5.01
N HIS A 134 -12.29 14.67 4.12
CA HIS A 134 -13.51 14.58 3.33
C HIS A 134 -13.22 14.42 1.83
N PRO A 135 -12.38 13.45 1.40
CA PRO A 135 -12.23 13.22 -0.02
C PRO A 135 -13.61 12.89 -0.58
N ALA A 136 -14.00 13.56 -1.68
CA ALA A 136 -15.26 13.28 -2.36
C ALA A 136 -15.43 11.76 -2.46
N PRO A 137 -16.58 11.20 -2.03
CA PRO A 137 -16.73 9.76 -1.88
C PRO A 137 -16.33 9.09 -3.19
N PHE A 138 -15.25 8.30 -3.13
CA PHE A 138 -14.91 7.45 -4.25
C PHE A 138 -16.05 6.44 -4.33
N ALA A 139 -16.93 6.60 -5.32
CA ALA A 139 -18.05 5.70 -5.55
C ALA A 139 -17.54 4.30 -5.91
N LEU A 140 -17.16 3.52 -4.91
CA LEU A 140 -17.04 2.07 -4.97
C LEU A 140 -18.47 1.52 -4.95
N GLY A 141 -19.15 1.58 -6.08
CA GLY A 141 -20.52 1.07 -6.15
C GLY A 141 -21.23 1.12 -7.50
N THR A 142 -20.90 2.05 -8.41
CA THR A 142 -21.73 2.22 -9.64
C THR A 142 -20.97 2.73 -10.86
N LEU A 143 -19.65 2.52 -10.94
CA LEU A 143 -18.91 2.87 -12.17
C LEU A 143 -19.33 1.95 -13.32
N ARG A 144 -19.74 2.53 -14.45
CA ARG A 144 -20.14 1.78 -15.65
C ARG A 144 -18.92 1.07 -16.24
N HIS A 145 -19.13 -0.01 -17.01
CA HIS A 145 -18.07 -0.83 -17.63
C HIS A 145 -16.90 -0.03 -18.27
N PRO A 146 -17.11 1.10 -18.98
CA PRO A 146 -16.00 1.89 -19.56
C PRO A 146 -15.12 2.56 -18.51
N GLU A 147 -15.71 3.07 -17.43
CA GLU A 147 -15.00 3.74 -16.34
C GLU A 147 -14.17 2.74 -15.54
N GLN A 148 -14.66 1.49 -15.42
CA GLN A 148 -13.90 0.39 -14.82
C GLN A 148 -12.69 -0.01 -15.67
N THR A 149 -12.84 -0.06 -17.01
CA THR A 149 -11.74 -0.35 -17.94
C THR A 149 -10.68 0.75 -17.90
N ALA A 150 -11.07 2.02 -18.03
CA ALA A 150 -10.14 3.16 -17.97
C ALA A 150 -9.38 3.21 -16.64
N ARG A 151 -10.06 2.87 -15.53
CA ARG A 151 -9.44 2.78 -14.21
C ARG A 151 -8.41 1.64 -14.14
N ARG A 152 -8.75 0.46 -14.67
CA ARG A 152 -7.83 -0.68 -14.74
C ARG A 152 -6.59 -0.35 -15.55
N GLU A 153 -6.75 0.33 -16.69
CA GLU A 153 -5.62 0.81 -17.49
C GLU A 153 -4.77 1.84 -16.74
N ALA A 154 -5.39 2.77 -16.02
CA ALA A 154 -4.66 3.74 -15.20
C ALA A 154 -3.84 3.05 -14.10
N THR A 155 -4.42 2.07 -13.39
CA THR A 155 -3.69 1.27 -12.40
C THR A 155 -2.51 0.52 -13.04
N LEU A 156 -2.72 -0.14 -14.18
CA LEU A 156 -1.65 -0.86 -14.88
C LEU A 156 -0.54 0.06 -15.37
N ARG A 157 -0.85 1.30 -15.76
CA ARG A 157 0.17 2.32 -16.10
C ARG A 157 1.03 2.67 -14.89
N MET A 158 0.42 2.83 -13.71
CA MET A 158 1.14 3.12 -12.48
C MET A 158 2.01 1.94 -12.05
N ASP A 159 1.48 0.72 -12.11
CA ASP A 159 2.23 -0.51 -11.81
C ASP A 159 3.44 -0.67 -12.73
N ARG A 160 3.27 -0.40 -14.04
CA ARG A 160 4.37 -0.41 -15.01
C ARG A 160 5.43 0.61 -14.68
N ALA A 161 5.03 1.85 -14.35
CA ALA A 161 5.97 2.90 -13.98
C ALA A 161 6.79 2.52 -12.73
N LEU A 162 6.17 1.87 -11.75
CA LEU A 162 6.87 1.34 -10.57
C LEU A 162 7.90 0.27 -10.97
N VAL A 163 7.51 -0.71 -11.80
CA VAL A 163 8.41 -1.78 -12.25
C VAL A 163 9.58 -1.22 -13.05
N GLU A 164 9.35 -0.27 -13.95
CA GLU A 164 10.41 0.38 -14.71
C GLU A 164 11.36 1.18 -13.80
N ALA A 165 10.83 1.91 -12.82
CA ALA A 165 11.65 2.63 -11.85
C ALA A 165 12.49 1.69 -10.99
N ALA A 166 11.92 0.56 -10.56
CA ALA A 166 12.62 -0.48 -9.82
C ALA A 166 13.75 -1.13 -10.65
N GLY A 167 13.52 -1.36 -11.94
CA GLY A 167 14.51 -1.94 -12.85
C GLY A 167 15.75 -1.06 -13.06
N ARG A 168 15.59 0.27 -13.03
CA ARG A 168 16.70 1.23 -13.18
C ARG A 168 17.69 1.26 -12.01
N ARG A 169 17.36 0.65 -10.86
CA ARG A 169 18.27 0.61 -9.69
C ARG A 169 19.42 -0.39 -9.83
N HIS A 170 19.33 -1.32 -10.79
CA HIS A 170 20.28 -2.43 -10.94
C HIS A 170 20.87 -2.55 -12.35
N GLY A 171 20.68 -1.55 -13.20
CA GLY A 171 21.27 -1.45 -14.54
C GLY A 171 22.17 -0.22 -14.63
#